data_AF-A0A9P9SX17-F1
#
_entry.id   AF-A0A9P9SX17-F1
#
_cell.length_a   1.000
_cell.length_b   1.000
_cell.length_c   1.000
_cell.angle_alpha   90.00
_cell.angle_beta   90.00
_cell.angle_gamma   90.00
#
_symmetry.space_group_name_H-M   'P 1'
#
loop_
_entity.id
_entity.type
_entity.pdbx_description
1 polymer ?
#
loop_
_entity_poly.entity_id
_entity_poly.type
_entity_poly.pdbx_seq_one_letter_code
_entity_poly.pdbx_strand_id
1 'polypeptide(L)'
;MEHAITSGNLEGVVAILCKHPAEHPNNSPDLLLGTFPNAARNNHPDILLYLCENREPHFLSQCAESTAILQLFVDFGWDINESDTGVHHPRFAQFVHDEHLTRWLLSIGADPTARADYDVTATSIAAIHSSFSIFELLLERSGNVDNGQLLHRAIKRDDPDQLEFIELLLDLGCPIDAIQYENHPWSRMMHKAIGAGTPLFDAAARGKTDVVKYLRQRGANPAIKNTHGKTVLQIAEEGGHIEIVDIIKGWDH
;
A
#
# COMPACT_ATOMS: atom_id res chain seq x y z
N MET A 1 7.95 -23.53 22.59
CA MET A 1 7.15 -22.32 22.36
C MET A 1 6.34 -22.45 21.07
N GLU A 2 6.99 -22.53 19.91
CA GLU A 2 6.34 -22.62 18.59
C GLU A 2 5.23 -23.68 18.49
N HIS A 3 5.51 -24.95 18.87
CA HIS A 3 4.49 -26.01 18.83
C HIS A 3 3.24 -25.70 19.69
N ALA A 4 3.42 -25.08 20.87
CA ALA A 4 2.31 -24.71 21.74
C ALA A 4 1.46 -23.59 21.11
N ILE A 5 2.11 -22.64 20.41
CA ILE A 5 1.41 -21.57 19.69
C ILE A 5 0.65 -22.15 18.50
N THR A 6 1.30 -22.94 17.64
CA THR A 6 0.63 -23.52 16.46
C THR A 6 -0.59 -24.37 16.86
N SER A 7 -0.51 -25.08 17.98
CA SER A 7 -1.59 -25.94 18.48
C SER A 7 -2.66 -25.21 19.33
N GLY A 8 -2.53 -23.90 19.57
CA GLY A 8 -3.48 -23.16 20.42
C GLY A 8 -3.43 -23.54 21.90
N ASN A 9 -2.30 -24.09 22.38
CA ASN A 9 -2.14 -24.52 23.75
C ASN A 9 -1.70 -23.35 24.66
N LEU A 10 -2.68 -22.56 25.12
CA LEU A 10 -2.46 -21.43 26.02
C LEU A 10 -1.73 -21.83 27.31
N GLU A 11 -2.13 -22.92 27.97
CA GLU A 11 -1.49 -23.38 29.22
C GLU A 11 -0.01 -23.69 29.00
N GLY A 12 0.33 -24.32 27.88
CA GLY A 12 1.70 -24.58 27.46
C GLY A 12 2.48 -23.29 27.21
N VAL A 13 1.86 -22.29 26.57
CA VAL A 13 2.46 -20.97 26.35
C VAL A 13 2.74 -20.26 27.68
N VAL A 14 1.76 -20.18 28.57
CA VAL A 14 1.90 -19.56 29.91
C VAL A 14 3.00 -20.27 30.71
N ALA A 15 3.00 -21.60 30.75
CA ALA A 15 3.99 -22.38 31.50
C ALA A 15 5.42 -22.15 31.01
N ILE A 16 5.63 -21.95 29.70
CA ILE A 16 6.95 -21.66 29.13
C ILE A 16 7.40 -20.24 29.52
N LEU A 17 6.52 -19.25 29.34
CA LEU A 17 6.84 -17.85 29.67
C LEU A 17 7.07 -17.62 31.17
N CYS A 18 6.37 -18.34 32.05
CA CYS A 18 6.60 -18.28 33.49
C CYS A 18 7.91 -18.96 33.93
N LYS A 19 8.37 -20.01 33.23
CA LYS A 19 9.60 -20.74 33.57
C LYS A 19 10.88 -20.01 33.15
N HIS A 20 10.79 -19.15 32.14
CA HIS A 20 11.94 -18.44 31.58
C HIS A 20 11.72 -16.91 31.68
N PRO A 21 11.93 -16.29 32.86
CA PRO A 21 11.69 -14.86 33.03
C PRO A 21 12.62 -13.96 32.19
N ALA A 22 13.78 -14.45 31.74
CA ALA A 22 14.62 -13.76 30.75
C ALA A 22 14.05 -13.83 29.32
N GLU A 23 13.21 -14.83 29.05
CA GLU A 23 12.44 -15.00 27.82
C GLU A 23 10.99 -14.51 27.98
N HIS A 24 10.67 -13.91 29.14
CA HIS A 24 9.43 -13.19 29.34
C HIS A 24 9.30 -12.14 28.22
N PRO A 25 8.08 -11.81 27.77
CA PRO A 25 7.81 -10.70 26.86
C PRO A 25 8.47 -9.37 27.26
N ASN A 26 8.94 -9.29 28.52
CA ASN A 26 9.60 -8.13 29.10
C ASN A 26 11.10 -8.03 28.85
N ASN A 27 11.78 -9.15 28.60
CA ASN A 27 13.24 -9.23 28.69
C ASN A 27 13.92 -9.73 27.40
N SER A 28 13.15 -10.20 26.41
CA SER A 28 13.65 -10.62 25.10
C SER A 28 12.67 -10.25 23.97
N PRO A 29 12.95 -9.20 23.17
CA PRO A 29 12.17 -8.86 21.98
C PRO A 29 12.15 -9.98 20.93
N ASP A 30 13.20 -10.80 20.90
CA ASP A 30 13.44 -11.82 19.87
C ASP A 30 12.51 -13.04 19.99
N LEU A 31 12.04 -13.40 21.19
CA LEU A 31 11.09 -14.51 21.36
C LEU A 31 9.64 -14.12 20.98
N LEU A 32 9.29 -12.83 21.14
CA LEU A 32 7.99 -12.28 20.74
C LEU A 32 7.86 -12.16 19.22
N LEU A 33 8.97 -11.92 18.53
CA LEU A 33 9.07 -11.78 17.08
C LEU A 33 8.52 -13.01 16.32
N GLY A 34 8.52 -14.21 16.91
CA GLY A 34 7.87 -15.39 16.32
C GLY A 34 6.53 -15.77 16.98
N THR A 35 6.36 -15.44 18.26
CA THR A 35 5.21 -15.90 19.06
C THR A 35 3.90 -15.25 18.62
N PHE A 36 3.91 -13.92 18.53
CA PHE A 36 2.71 -13.15 18.25
C PHE A 36 2.26 -13.28 16.78
N PRO A 37 3.16 -13.23 15.77
CA PRO A 37 2.78 -13.49 14.38
C PRO A 37 2.18 -14.87 14.17
N ASN A 38 2.74 -15.89 14.82
CA ASN A 38 2.26 -17.26 14.66
C ASN A 38 0.92 -17.47 15.35
N ALA A 39 0.67 -16.85 16.51
CA ALA A 39 -0.65 -16.89 17.15
C ALA A 39 -1.71 -16.21 16.28
N ALA A 40 -1.38 -15.07 15.66
CA ALA A 40 -2.26 -14.35 14.76
C ALA A 40 -2.55 -15.14 13.46
N ARG A 41 -1.52 -15.66 12.78
CA ARG A 41 -1.69 -16.47 11.57
C ARG A 41 -2.49 -17.75 11.78
N ASN A 42 -2.41 -18.34 12.98
CA ASN A 42 -3.17 -19.55 13.31
C ASN A 42 -4.51 -19.25 13.98
N ASN A 43 -4.92 -17.98 14.07
CA ASN A 43 -6.21 -17.54 14.63
C ASN A 43 -6.44 -18.02 16.08
N HIS A 44 -5.46 -17.80 16.96
CA HIS A 44 -5.52 -18.12 18.40
C HIS A 44 -5.73 -16.85 19.26
N PRO A 45 -6.97 -16.34 19.36
CA PRO A 45 -7.28 -15.07 20.03
C PRO A 45 -7.02 -15.08 21.54
N ASP A 46 -7.12 -16.23 22.18
CA ASP A 46 -6.84 -16.45 23.60
C ASP A 46 -5.35 -16.25 23.94
N ILE A 47 -4.46 -16.77 23.08
CA ILE A 47 -3.02 -16.54 23.19
C ILE A 47 -2.71 -15.07 22.94
N LEU A 48 -3.32 -14.45 21.92
CA LEU A 48 -3.10 -13.02 21.63
C LEU A 48 -3.60 -12.12 22.75
N LEU A 49 -4.78 -12.39 23.32
CA LEU A 49 -5.31 -11.65 24.46
C LEU A 49 -4.32 -11.67 25.63
N TYR A 50 -3.80 -12.86 25.98
CA TYR A 50 -2.79 -13.00 27.03
C TYR A 50 -1.52 -12.19 26.71
N LEU A 51 -1.08 -12.15 25.44
CA LEU A 51 0.10 -11.38 25.04
C LEU A 51 -0.17 -9.86 25.06
N CYS A 52 -1.35 -9.42 24.63
CA CYS A 52 -1.78 -8.01 24.59
C CYS A 52 -1.99 -7.41 25.99
N GLU A 53 -2.53 -8.16 26.95
CA GLU A 53 -2.63 -7.72 28.35
C GLU A 53 -1.26 -7.33 28.96
N ASN A 54 -0.17 -7.78 28.35
CA ASN A 54 1.19 -7.55 28.82
C ASN A 54 2.00 -6.54 27.95
N ARG A 55 1.47 -6.00 26.83
CA ARG A 55 2.21 -5.15 25.86
C ARG A 55 1.34 -4.27 24.93
N GLU A 56 1.95 -3.24 24.32
CA GLU A 56 1.35 -2.50 23.20
C GLU A 56 1.54 -3.24 21.86
N PRO A 57 0.47 -3.46 21.06
CA PRO A 57 0.50 -4.23 19.81
C PRO A 57 1.09 -3.43 18.64
N HIS A 58 2.35 -3.00 18.75
CA HIS A 58 2.92 -2.01 17.81
C HIS A 58 3.51 -2.55 16.50
N PHE A 59 3.46 -3.86 16.23
CA PHE A 59 4.29 -4.40 15.14
C PHE A 59 3.62 -5.34 14.15
N LEU A 60 2.36 -5.78 14.33
CA LEU A 60 1.91 -7.03 13.70
C LEU A 60 0.57 -6.97 13.00
N SER A 61 0.20 -5.79 12.53
CA SER A 61 -1.01 -5.62 11.73
C SER A 61 -1.02 -6.55 10.48
N GLN A 62 0.16 -6.81 9.90
CA GLN A 62 0.36 -7.74 8.77
C GLN A 62 0.02 -9.21 9.08
N CYS A 63 -0.12 -9.58 10.35
CA CYS A 63 -0.34 -10.97 10.76
C CYS A 63 -1.82 -11.27 11.06
N ALA A 64 -2.68 -10.27 11.04
CA ALA A 64 -4.09 -10.43 11.38
C ALA A 64 -4.95 -10.66 10.13
N GLU A 65 -5.36 -11.90 9.90
CA GLU A 65 -6.17 -12.28 8.73
C GLU A 65 -7.65 -12.56 9.12
N SER A 66 -8.07 -12.11 10.31
CA SER A 66 -9.38 -12.42 10.88
C SER A 66 -9.96 -11.22 11.62
N THR A 67 -11.26 -11.01 11.48
CA THR A 67 -11.99 -9.94 12.18
C THR A 67 -11.90 -10.08 13.70
N ALA A 68 -11.84 -11.30 14.23
CA ALA A 68 -11.69 -11.53 15.67
C ALA A 68 -10.33 -11.02 16.20
N ILE A 69 -9.26 -11.24 15.45
CA ILE A 69 -7.91 -10.79 15.82
C ILE A 69 -7.82 -9.27 15.67
N LEU A 70 -8.32 -8.72 14.57
CA LEU A 70 -8.32 -7.28 14.35
C LEU A 70 -9.14 -6.55 15.42
N GLN A 71 -10.28 -7.12 15.84
CA GLN A 71 -11.09 -6.55 16.92
C GLN A 71 -10.29 -6.51 18.23
N LEU A 72 -9.57 -7.60 18.57
CA LEU A 72 -8.69 -7.59 19.72
C LEU A 72 -7.67 -6.45 19.63
N PHE A 73 -7.02 -6.24 18.49
CA PHE A 73 -6.06 -5.14 18.38
C PHE A 73 -6.72 -3.78 18.62
N VAL A 74 -7.87 -3.53 18.00
CA VAL A 74 -8.63 -2.28 18.20
C VAL A 74 -8.99 -2.07 19.67
N ASP A 75 -9.43 -3.12 20.36
CA ASP A 75 -9.78 -3.07 21.79
C ASP A 75 -8.55 -2.72 22.67
N PHE A 76 -7.34 -3.06 22.23
CA PHE A 76 -6.07 -2.72 22.89
C PHE A 76 -5.41 -1.44 22.35
N GLY A 77 -6.20 -0.54 21.73
CA GLY A 77 -5.74 0.81 21.34
C GLY A 77 -4.98 0.86 20.02
N TRP A 78 -5.09 -0.18 19.20
CA TRP A 78 -4.52 -0.19 17.86
C TRP A 78 -5.30 0.72 16.91
N ASP A 79 -4.69 1.81 16.46
CA ASP A 79 -5.31 2.75 15.51
C ASP A 79 -5.22 2.22 14.07
N ILE A 80 -6.37 1.96 13.44
CA ILE A 80 -6.48 1.44 12.08
C ILE A 80 -5.91 2.42 11.02
N ASN A 81 -5.90 3.72 11.32
CA ASN A 81 -5.61 4.79 10.36
C ASN A 81 -4.17 5.30 10.42
N GLU A 82 -3.43 4.96 11.47
CA GLU A 82 -1.98 5.21 11.55
C GLU A 82 -1.19 4.24 10.66
N SER A 83 0.12 4.45 10.55
CA SER A 83 1.05 3.55 9.88
C SER A 83 1.94 2.80 10.89
N ASP A 84 2.37 1.59 10.53
CA ASP A 84 3.41 0.89 11.29
C ASP A 84 4.78 1.56 11.09
N THR A 85 5.70 1.36 12.04
CA THR A 85 7.06 1.92 11.94
C THR A 85 7.76 1.38 10.70
N GLY A 86 8.20 2.28 9.82
CA GLY A 86 8.87 1.92 8.55
C GLY A 86 7.91 1.52 7.42
N VAL A 87 6.60 1.50 7.68
CA VAL A 87 5.56 1.31 6.66
C VAL A 87 5.02 2.68 6.30
N HIS A 88 4.95 2.98 5.00
CA HIS A 88 4.56 4.29 4.49
C HIS A 88 3.10 4.34 4.02
N HIS A 89 2.23 3.49 4.56
CA HIS A 89 0.80 3.48 4.28
C HIS A 89 0.02 3.24 5.57
N PRO A 90 -1.26 3.67 5.66
CA PRO A 90 -2.11 3.34 6.79
C PRO A 90 -2.20 1.83 7.00
N ARG A 91 -2.35 1.38 8.25
CA ARG A 91 -2.51 -0.04 8.59
C ARG A 91 -3.73 -0.64 7.90
N PHE A 92 -4.81 0.12 7.74
CA PHE A 92 -5.96 -0.27 6.93
C PHE A 92 -5.58 -0.72 5.51
N ALA A 93 -4.62 -0.04 4.89
CA ALA A 93 -4.26 -0.25 3.48
C ALA A 93 -3.74 -1.65 3.19
N GLN A 94 -3.30 -2.42 4.19
CA GLN A 94 -2.85 -3.79 3.96
C GLN A 94 -4.00 -4.77 3.67
N PHE A 95 -5.22 -4.47 4.11
CA PHE A 95 -6.36 -5.39 4.03
C PHE A 95 -7.19 -5.20 2.77
N VAL A 96 -6.83 -4.23 1.92
CA VAL A 96 -7.59 -3.88 0.70
C VAL A 96 -7.57 -4.96 -0.39
N HIS A 97 -6.95 -6.12 -0.15
CA HIS A 97 -7.02 -7.29 -1.02
C HIS A 97 -8.18 -8.24 -0.63
N ASP A 98 -8.67 -8.15 0.61
CA ASP A 98 -9.78 -8.95 1.12
C ASP A 98 -11.02 -8.06 1.27
N GLU A 99 -12.05 -8.32 0.46
CA GLU A 99 -13.28 -7.52 0.46
C GLU A 99 -14.04 -7.60 1.79
N HIS A 100 -14.06 -8.77 2.42
CA HIS A 100 -14.77 -8.97 3.69
C HIS A 100 -14.09 -8.18 4.81
N LEU A 101 -12.76 -8.30 4.95
CA LEU A 101 -12.01 -7.53 5.93
C LEU A 101 -12.06 -6.03 5.64
N THR A 102 -11.98 -5.64 4.36
CA THR A 102 -12.09 -4.23 3.96
C THR A 102 -13.42 -3.63 4.39
N ARG A 103 -14.54 -4.30 4.09
CA ARG A 103 -15.88 -3.83 4.50
C ARG A 103 -16.03 -3.76 6.00
N TRP A 104 -15.51 -4.76 6.71
CA TRP A 104 -15.56 -4.79 8.17
C TRP A 104 -14.72 -3.65 8.79
N LEU A 105 -13.50 -3.41 8.32
CA LEU A 105 -12.64 -2.31 8.79
C LEU A 105 -13.29 -0.94 8.54
N LEU A 106 -13.89 -0.73 7.36
CA LEU A 106 -14.67 0.47 7.08
C LEU A 106 -15.86 0.64 8.04
N SER A 107 -16.48 -0.48 8.49
CA SER A 107 -17.61 -0.44 9.43
C SER A 107 -17.22 -0.03 10.85
N ILE A 108 -15.95 -0.21 11.22
CA ILE A 108 -15.42 0.15 12.54
C ILE A 108 -14.58 1.44 12.53
N GLY A 109 -14.61 2.20 11.43
CA GLY A 109 -14.01 3.55 11.35
C GLY A 109 -12.67 3.64 10.61
N ALA A 110 -12.31 2.65 9.79
CA ALA A 110 -11.20 2.82 8.86
C ALA A 110 -11.49 3.96 7.87
N ASP A 111 -10.53 4.87 7.73
CA ASP A 111 -10.59 6.02 6.85
C ASP A 111 -9.78 5.73 5.58
N PRO A 112 -10.43 5.53 4.41
CA PRO A 112 -9.73 5.31 3.15
C PRO A 112 -8.94 6.54 2.68
N THR A 113 -9.23 7.71 3.23
CA THR A 113 -8.57 8.98 2.91
C THR A 113 -7.36 9.27 3.79
N ALA A 114 -7.14 8.50 4.86
CA ALA A 114 -6.00 8.68 5.75
C ALA A 114 -4.70 8.67 4.94
N ARG A 115 -3.93 9.75 5.07
CA ARG A 115 -2.66 9.96 4.34
C ARG A 115 -1.51 9.58 5.26
N ALA A 116 -0.72 8.60 4.84
CA ALA A 116 0.58 8.33 5.43
C ALA A 116 1.68 9.12 4.71
N ASP A 117 2.94 8.74 4.94
CA ASP A 117 4.07 9.25 4.18
C ASP A 117 3.85 9.13 2.67
N TYR A 118 4.40 10.08 1.91
CA TYR A 118 4.37 10.04 0.44
C TYR A 118 3.00 10.11 -0.20
N ASP A 119 2.02 10.71 0.49
CA ASP A 119 0.64 10.81 -0.02
C ASP A 119 0.11 9.42 -0.39
N VAL A 120 0.36 8.45 0.47
CA VAL A 120 -0.14 7.08 0.31
C VAL A 120 -1.40 6.94 1.17
N THR A 121 -2.46 6.46 0.55
CA THR A 121 -3.76 6.16 1.17
C THR A 121 -4.14 4.70 0.93
N ALA A 122 -5.15 4.19 1.62
CA ALA A 122 -5.68 2.85 1.35
C ALA A 122 -6.18 2.72 -0.10
N THR A 123 -6.89 3.74 -0.62
CA THR A 123 -7.33 3.79 -2.02
C THR A 123 -6.15 3.74 -3.01
N SER A 124 -5.01 4.34 -2.65
CA SER A 124 -3.80 4.30 -3.50
C SER A 124 -3.12 2.93 -3.56
N ILE A 125 -3.18 2.16 -2.47
CA ILE A 125 -2.69 0.78 -2.44
C ILE A 125 -3.65 -0.12 -3.22
N ALA A 126 -4.96 0.13 -3.09
CA ALA A 126 -5.97 -0.60 -3.84
C ALA A 126 -5.80 -0.43 -5.36
N ALA A 127 -5.38 0.76 -5.82
CA ALA A 127 -5.07 1.00 -7.23
C ALA A 127 -3.89 0.17 -7.79
N ILE A 128 -3.06 -0.44 -6.94
CA ILE A 128 -1.98 -1.32 -7.39
C ILE A 128 -2.44 -2.78 -7.41
N HIS A 129 -3.12 -3.25 -6.36
CA HIS A 129 -3.24 -4.69 -6.07
C HIS A 129 -4.68 -5.20 -5.90
N SER A 130 -5.70 -4.35 -5.90
CA SER A 130 -7.06 -4.76 -5.54
C SER A 130 -7.97 -4.96 -6.74
N SER A 131 -9.15 -5.55 -6.51
CA SER A 131 -10.22 -5.61 -7.50
C SER A 131 -10.89 -4.24 -7.70
N PHE A 132 -11.54 -4.06 -8.86
CA PHE A 132 -12.39 -2.90 -9.13
C PHE A 132 -13.42 -2.67 -8.02
N SER A 133 -14.08 -3.74 -7.54
CA SER A 133 -15.10 -3.65 -6.49
C SER A 133 -14.57 -3.03 -5.19
N ILE A 134 -13.37 -3.40 -4.76
CA ILE A 134 -12.76 -2.82 -3.56
C ILE A 134 -12.34 -1.38 -3.85
N PHE A 135 -11.75 -1.12 -5.00
CA PHE A 135 -11.35 0.24 -5.37
C PHE A 135 -12.55 1.20 -5.41
N GLU A 136 -13.65 0.81 -6.07
CA GLU A 136 -14.89 1.58 -6.14
C GLU A 136 -15.48 1.80 -4.73
N LEU A 137 -15.52 0.76 -3.89
CA LEU A 137 -15.97 0.87 -2.51
C LEU A 137 -15.16 1.93 -1.72
N LEU A 138 -13.84 1.95 -1.87
CA LEU A 138 -12.98 2.92 -1.20
C LEU A 138 -13.14 4.32 -1.79
N LEU A 139 -13.34 4.42 -3.10
CA LEU A 139 -13.54 5.69 -3.80
C LEU A 139 -14.89 6.35 -3.45
N GLU A 140 -15.96 5.57 -3.35
CA GLU A 140 -17.27 6.04 -2.87
C GLU A 140 -17.17 6.69 -1.50
N ARG A 141 -16.26 6.20 -0.66
CA ARG A 141 -15.99 6.72 0.68
C ARG A 141 -15.00 7.88 0.68
N SER A 142 -14.02 7.91 -0.23
CA SER A 142 -13.05 9.02 -0.31
C SER A 142 -13.61 10.28 -0.95
N GLY A 143 -14.52 10.13 -1.91
CA GLY A 143 -15.17 11.25 -2.61
C GLY A 143 -14.25 12.08 -3.51
N ASN A 144 -12.98 11.69 -3.69
CA ASN A 144 -12.05 12.33 -4.62
C ASN A 144 -10.98 11.37 -5.16
N VAL A 145 -10.40 11.76 -6.30
CA VAL A 145 -9.27 11.09 -6.97
C VAL A 145 -7.95 11.85 -6.82
N ASP A 146 -7.97 13.02 -6.19
CA ASP A 146 -6.81 13.91 -6.09
C ASP A 146 -5.75 13.44 -5.08
N ASN A 147 -6.14 12.57 -4.15
CA ASN A 147 -5.28 12.02 -3.11
C ASN A 147 -4.66 10.69 -3.55
N GLY A 148 -3.51 10.30 -2.99
CA GLY A 148 -3.00 8.95 -3.18
C GLY A 148 -2.12 8.73 -4.41
N GLN A 149 -1.97 9.73 -5.28
CA GLN A 149 -1.26 9.60 -6.56
C GLN A 149 -1.82 8.45 -7.43
N LEU A 150 -3.16 8.28 -7.46
CA LEU A 150 -3.85 7.08 -7.98
C LEU A 150 -3.39 6.68 -9.39
N LEU A 151 -3.29 7.65 -10.30
CA LEU A 151 -2.88 7.38 -11.67
C LEU A 151 -1.44 6.84 -11.74
N HIS A 152 -0.49 7.41 -10.97
CA HIS A 152 0.88 6.88 -10.86
C HIS A 152 0.92 5.49 -10.22
N ARG A 153 -0.01 5.17 -9.31
CA ARG A 153 -0.12 3.84 -8.68
C ARG A 153 -0.64 2.81 -9.67
N ALA A 154 -1.63 3.16 -10.49
CA ALA A 154 -2.13 2.32 -11.57
C ALA A 154 -1.06 2.00 -12.61
N ILE A 155 -0.08 2.89 -12.87
CA ILE A 155 1.09 2.56 -13.72
C ILE A 155 1.92 1.38 -13.14
N LYS A 156 1.88 1.18 -11.82
CA LYS A 156 2.59 0.09 -11.13
C LYS A 156 1.81 -1.21 -11.04
N ARG A 157 0.51 -1.19 -11.34
CA ARG A 157 -0.34 -2.39 -11.40
C ARG A 157 0.17 -3.32 -12.49
N ASP A 158 0.32 -4.60 -12.20
CA ASP A 158 0.83 -5.61 -13.13
C ASP A 158 -0.27 -6.63 -13.53
N ASP A 159 -1.49 -6.43 -13.05
CA ASP A 159 -2.67 -7.19 -13.44
C ASP A 159 -3.05 -6.92 -14.92
N PRO A 160 -3.64 -7.90 -15.61
CA PRO A 160 -4.00 -7.78 -17.02
C PRO A 160 -5.09 -6.73 -17.30
N ASP A 161 -5.74 -6.21 -16.27
CA ASP A 161 -6.77 -5.16 -16.32
C ASP A 161 -6.18 -3.74 -16.15
N GLN A 162 -4.85 -3.60 -16.24
CA GLN A 162 -4.16 -2.33 -16.00
C GLN A 162 -4.70 -1.18 -16.87
N LEU A 163 -4.98 -1.41 -18.15
CA LEU A 163 -5.44 -0.36 -19.07
C LEU A 163 -6.86 0.08 -18.74
N GLU A 164 -7.74 -0.87 -18.44
CA GLU A 164 -9.12 -0.64 -18.01
C GLU A 164 -9.14 0.14 -16.69
N PHE A 165 -8.19 -0.14 -15.79
CA PHE A 165 -8.06 0.59 -14.54
C PHE A 165 -7.57 2.04 -14.75
N ILE A 166 -6.61 2.24 -15.65
CA ILE A 166 -6.14 3.58 -16.05
C ILE A 166 -7.29 4.36 -16.71
N GLU A 167 -8.07 3.71 -17.57
CA GLU A 167 -9.25 4.29 -18.21
C GLU A 167 -10.25 4.80 -17.17
N LEU A 168 -10.63 3.93 -16.21
CA LEU A 168 -11.50 4.29 -15.10
C LEU A 168 -10.99 5.55 -14.36
N LEU A 169 -9.71 5.58 -13.99
CA LEU A 169 -9.14 6.72 -13.28
C LEU A 169 -9.19 8.02 -14.09
N LEU A 170 -8.92 7.96 -15.40
CA LEU A 170 -8.99 9.12 -16.28
C LEU A 170 -10.44 9.60 -16.46
N ASP A 171 -11.41 8.68 -16.57
CA ASP A 171 -12.82 9.01 -16.70
C ASP A 171 -13.41 9.60 -15.39
N LEU A 172 -12.84 9.22 -14.25
CA LEU A 172 -13.08 9.87 -12.95
C LEU A 172 -12.41 11.25 -12.81
N GLY A 173 -11.66 11.69 -13.81
CA GLY A 173 -11.03 13.01 -13.85
C GLY A 173 -9.63 13.09 -13.26
N CYS A 174 -8.93 11.97 -13.06
CA CYS A 174 -7.53 12.01 -12.66
C CYS A 174 -6.70 12.86 -13.65
N PRO A 175 -5.85 13.78 -13.18
CA PRO A 175 -5.03 14.60 -14.06
C PRO A 175 -3.97 13.75 -14.77
N ILE A 176 -4.11 13.63 -16.10
CA ILE A 176 -3.22 12.81 -16.96
C ILE A 176 -1.75 13.24 -16.92
N ASP A 177 -1.51 14.53 -16.68
CA ASP A 177 -0.20 15.17 -16.73
C ASP A 177 0.34 15.59 -15.34
N ALA A 178 -0.28 15.14 -14.25
CA ALA A 178 0.18 15.50 -12.90
C ALA A 178 1.58 14.97 -12.61
N ILE A 179 2.47 15.82 -12.12
CA ILE A 179 3.81 15.40 -11.69
C ILE A 179 3.72 14.78 -10.30
N GLN A 180 4.33 13.61 -10.12
CA GLN A 180 4.30 12.88 -8.86
C GLN A 180 4.83 13.75 -7.70
N TYR A 181 4.11 13.76 -6.57
CA TYR A 181 4.40 14.55 -5.37
C TYR A 181 4.40 16.08 -5.56
N GLU A 182 3.94 16.60 -6.70
CA GLU A 182 3.93 18.05 -6.95
C GLU A 182 3.18 18.82 -5.86
N ASN A 183 2.03 18.30 -5.44
CA ASN A 183 1.16 18.89 -4.42
C ASN A 183 1.52 18.44 -2.99
N HIS A 184 2.65 17.75 -2.78
CA HIS A 184 3.06 17.25 -1.47
C HIS A 184 4.51 17.66 -1.15
N PRO A 185 4.73 18.87 -0.57
CA PRO A 185 6.06 19.47 -0.43
C PRO A 185 7.09 18.58 0.28
N TRP A 186 6.68 17.89 1.36
CA TRP A 186 7.57 17.00 2.09
C TRP A 186 8.05 15.83 1.21
N SER A 187 7.15 15.23 0.45
CA SER A 187 7.50 14.11 -0.44
C SER A 187 8.27 14.58 -1.65
N ARG A 188 7.95 15.76 -2.21
CA ARG A 188 8.76 16.37 -3.25
C ARG A 188 10.20 16.61 -2.79
N MET A 189 10.40 17.01 -1.53
CA MET A 189 11.72 17.19 -0.94
C MET A 189 12.45 15.84 -0.81
N MET A 190 11.82 14.84 -0.20
CA MET A 190 12.42 13.53 0.05
C MET A 190 12.71 12.75 -1.24
N HIS A 191 11.85 12.90 -2.25
CA HIS A 191 11.98 12.23 -3.54
C HIS A 191 12.61 13.09 -4.63
N LYS A 192 13.24 14.21 -4.26
CA LYS A 192 13.92 15.07 -5.25
C LYS A 192 14.95 14.27 -6.06
N ALA A 193 15.66 13.35 -5.42
CA ALA A 193 16.73 12.55 -6.01
C ALA A 193 16.26 11.44 -6.97
N ILE A 194 14.96 11.09 -7.01
CA ILE A 194 14.46 10.04 -7.91
C ILE A 194 13.96 10.56 -9.26
N GLY A 195 13.71 11.87 -9.39
CA GLY A 195 13.26 12.45 -10.66
C GLY A 195 11.78 12.19 -10.94
N ALA A 196 10.90 12.59 -10.03
CA ALA A 196 9.45 12.45 -10.14
C ALA A 196 8.90 13.08 -11.44
N GLY A 197 8.08 12.34 -12.18
CA GLY A 197 7.53 12.76 -13.48
C GLY A 197 6.01 12.59 -13.57
N THR A 198 5.50 12.72 -14.79
CA THR A 198 4.09 12.44 -15.13
C THR A 198 3.81 10.93 -15.19
N PRO A 199 2.55 10.48 -15.21
CA PRO A 199 2.22 9.07 -15.45
C PRO A 199 2.84 8.51 -16.73
N LEU A 200 2.90 9.33 -17.80
CA LEU A 200 3.57 8.99 -19.05
C LEU A 200 5.07 8.79 -18.86
N PHE A 201 5.72 9.63 -18.05
CA PHE A 201 7.14 9.47 -17.70
C PHE A 201 7.38 8.17 -16.92
N ASP A 202 6.55 7.87 -15.91
CA ASP A 202 6.65 6.64 -15.11
C ASP A 202 6.47 5.38 -15.98
N ALA A 203 5.51 5.41 -16.92
CA ALA A 203 5.28 4.31 -17.85
C ALA A 203 6.48 4.09 -18.78
N ALA A 204 7.05 5.18 -19.32
CA ALA A 204 8.23 5.13 -20.17
C ALA A 204 9.48 4.62 -19.42
N ALA A 205 9.72 5.09 -18.19
CA ALA A 205 10.83 4.62 -17.36
C ALA A 205 10.74 3.11 -17.06
N ARG A 206 9.52 2.59 -16.92
CA ARG A 206 9.23 1.17 -16.66
C ARG A 206 9.18 0.29 -17.92
N GLY A 207 9.25 0.86 -19.11
CA GLY A 207 9.12 0.09 -20.35
C GLY A 207 7.70 -0.41 -20.63
N LYS A 208 6.66 0.20 -20.06
CA LYS A 208 5.25 -0.18 -20.28
C LYS A 208 4.73 0.41 -21.59
N THR A 209 5.10 -0.21 -22.71
CA THR A 209 4.81 0.25 -24.07
C THR A 209 3.32 0.47 -24.34
N ASP A 210 2.48 -0.48 -23.95
CA ASP A 210 1.03 -0.43 -24.07
C ASP A 210 0.42 0.76 -23.32
N VAL A 211 0.85 0.97 -22.07
CA VAL A 211 0.45 2.11 -21.24
C VAL A 211 0.91 3.43 -21.86
N VAL A 212 2.14 3.50 -22.40
CA VAL A 212 2.63 4.69 -23.12
C VAL A 212 1.74 5.00 -24.34
N LYS A 213 1.43 4.00 -25.17
CA LYS A 213 0.53 4.19 -26.33
C LYS A 213 -0.82 4.71 -25.87
N TYR A 214 -1.40 4.11 -24.85
CA TYR A 214 -2.71 4.50 -24.33
C TYR A 214 -2.73 5.92 -23.78
N LEU A 215 -1.79 6.28 -22.89
CA LEU A 215 -1.72 7.62 -22.30
C LEU A 215 -1.52 8.70 -23.37
N ARG A 216 -0.69 8.45 -24.39
CA ARG A 216 -0.51 9.37 -25.51
C ARG A 216 -1.77 9.51 -26.37
N GLN A 217 -2.51 8.41 -26.63
CA GLN A 217 -3.81 8.47 -27.31
C GLN A 217 -4.83 9.31 -26.52
N ARG A 218 -4.75 9.29 -25.18
CA ARG A 218 -5.56 10.11 -24.27
C ARG A 218 -5.06 11.55 -24.12
N GLY A 219 -4.01 11.95 -24.85
CA GLY A 219 -3.52 13.33 -24.90
C GLY A 219 -2.40 13.67 -23.90
N ALA A 220 -1.77 12.68 -23.25
CA ALA A 220 -0.66 12.93 -22.35
C ALA A 220 0.50 13.67 -23.05
N ASN A 221 1.06 14.67 -22.37
CA ASN A 221 2.07 15.55 -22.93
C ASN A 221 3.51 15.04 -22.67
N PRO A 222 4.23 14.57 -23.71
CA PRO A 222 5.59 14.03 -23.56
C PRO A 222 6.66 15.12 -23.34
N ALA A 223 6.31 16.39 -23.55
CA ALA A 223 7.22 17.52 -23.38
C ALA A 223 7.39 17.92 -21.91
N ILE A 224 6.50 17.46 -21.02
CA ILE A 224 6.61 17.72 -19.59
C ILE A 224 7.87 17.06 -19.05
N LYS A 225 8.69 17.86 -18.36
CA LYS A 225 9.94 17.41 -17.77
C LYS A 225 9.71 16.95 -16.34
N ASN A 226 10.39 15.88 -15.94
CA ASN A 226 10.44 15.45 -14.56
C ASN A 226 11.21 16.46 -13.67
N THR A 227 11.29 16.20 -12.37
CA THR A 227 11.99 17.09 -11.41
C THR A 227 13.50 17.22 -11.64
N HIS A 228 14.11 16.39 -12.49
CA HIS A 228 15.50 16.51 -12.93
C HIS A 228 15.66 17.21 -14.30
N GLY A 229 14.56 17.67 -14.90
CA GLY A 229 14.59 18.29 -16.21
C GLY A 229 14.65 17.31 -17.39
N LYS A 230 14.47 16.00 -17.15
CA LYS A 230 14.44 14.98 -18.20
C LYS A 230 13.04 14.86 -18.81
N THR A 231 13.00 14.67 -20.11
CA THR A 231 11.78 14.40 -20.89
C THR A 231 11.48 12.90 -20.92
N VAL A 232 10.26 12.54 -21.33
CA VAL A 232 9.84 11.14 -21.55
C VAL A 232 10.75 10.44 -22.57
N LEU A 233 11.14 11.15 -23.63
CA LEU A 233 12.04 10.61 -24.65
C LEU A 233 13.40 10.23 -24.06
N GLN A 234 13.99 11.11 -23.26
CA GLN A 234 15.31 10.87 -22.65
C GLN A 234 15.29 9.67 -21.71
N ILE A 235 14.25 9.50 -20.88
CA ILE A 235 14.20 8.36 -19.96
C ILE A 235 13.95 7.04 -20.71
N ALA A 236 13.20 7.07 -21.82
CA ALA A 236 13.01 5.90 -22.67
C ALA A 236 14.32 5.49 -23.38
N GLU A 237 15.11 6.46 -23.86
CA GLU A 237 16.43 6.22 -24.45
C GLU A 237 17.42 5.67 -23.41
N GLU A 238 17.46 6.24 -22.20
CA GLU A 238 18.31 5.75 -21.10
C GLU A 238 17.93 4.33 -20.64
N GLY A 239 16.63 4.00 -20.65
CA GLY A 239 16.12 2.68 -20.33
C GLY A 239 16.29 1.64 -21.45
N GLY A 240 16.69 2.07 -22.66
CA GLY A 240 16.80 1.19 -23.83
C GLY A 240 15.44 0.75 -24.41
N HIS A 241 14.37 1.47 -24.11
CA HIS A 241 12.99 1.12 -24.52
C HIS A 241 12.71 1.62 -25.94
N ILE A 242 13.31 0.95 -26.93
CA ILE A 242 13.31 1.40 -28.34
C ILE A 242 11.90 1.63 -28.90
N GLU A 243 10.96 0.72 -28.62
CA GLU A 243 9.58 0.87 -29.11
C GLU A 243 8.92 2.13 -28.54
N ILE A 244 9.18 2.45 -27.27
CA ILE A 244 8.69 3.68 -26.62
C ILE A 244 9.33 4.92 -27.25
N VAL A 245 10.62 4.87 -27.57
CA VAL A 245 11.32 5.95 -28.28
C VAL A 245 10.64 6.22 -29.63
N ASP A 246 10.34 5.18 -30.40
CA ASP A 246 9.67 5.28 -31.70
C ASP A 246 8.25 5.83 -31.55
N ILE A 247 7.50 5.37 -30.55
CA ILE A 247 6.16 5.89 -30.25
C ILE A 247 6.22 7.38 -29.92
N ILE A 248 7.15 7.82 -29.08
CA ILE A 248 7.25 9.23 -28.68
C ILE A 248 7.71 10.12 -29.84
N LYS A 249 8.63 9.64 -30.70
CA LYS A 249 9.12 10.38 -31.88
C LYS A 249 8.14 10.41 -33.05
N GLY A 250 7.42 9.32 -33.29
CA GLY A 250 6.58 9.14 -34.48
C GLY A 250 5.22 9.85 -34.43
N TRP A 251 5.02 10.76 -33.47
CA TRP A 251 3.71 11.28 -33.09
C TRP A 251 3.66 12.81 -33.31
N ASP A 252 3.89 13.20 -34.57
CA ASP A 252 3.80 14.57 -35.08
C ASP A 252 2.51 14.72 -35.91
N HIS A 253 1.38 15.08 -35.29
CA HIS A 253 0.14 15.47 -35.97
C HIS A 253 -0.38 16.79 -35.39
#